data_AF-A0A9Q6N4K1-F1
#
_entry.id   AF-A0A9Q6N4K1-F1
#
_cell.length_a   1.000
_cell.length_b   1.000
_cell.length_c   1.000
_cell.angle_alpha   90.00
_cell.angle_beta   90.00
_cell.angle_gamma   90.00
#
_symmetry.space_group_name_H-M   'P 1'
#
loop_
_entity.id
_entity.type
_entity.pdbx_description
1 polymer ?
#
loop_
_entity_poly.entity_id
_entity_poly.type
_entity_poly.pdbx_seq_one_letter_code
_entity_poly.pdbx_strand_id
1 'polypeptide(L)' 'MKHDRANIGEEIHALLGRVVSGILQPGKTLTLQEIIGALHQQSLQTSCKTTRQTCEEAIRILAHKLH' A
#
# COMPACT_ATOMS: atom_id res chain seq x y z
N MET A 1 5.54 -19.29 -14.95
CA MET A 1 5.90 -18.45 -13.77
C MET A 1 5.78 -16.93 -14.00
N LYS A 2 5.13 -16.44 -15.08
CA LYS A 2 4.89 -14.98 -15.29
C LYS A 2 3.57 -14.46 -14.67
N HIS A 3 2.64 -15.35 -14.31
CA HIS A 3 1.31 -15.00 -13.82
C HIS A 3 1.31 -14.46 -12.38
N ASP A 4 2.17 -15.00 -11.50
CA ASP A 4 2.19 -14.58 -10.08
C ASP A 4 2.60 -13.11 -9.88
N ARG A 5 3.53 -12.58 -10.69
CA ARG A 5 4.00 -11.19 -10.52
C ARG A 5 2.98 -10.15 -10.98
N ALA A 6 2.19 -10.47 -12.01
CA ALA A 6 1.11 -9.60 -12.47
C ALA A 6 -0.01 -9.53 -11.42
N ASN A 7 -0.35 -10.68 -10.82
CA ASN A 7 -1.39 -10.79 -9.80
C ASN A 7 -1.03 -10.02 -8.53
N ILE A 8 0.22 -10.14 -8.06
CA ILE A 8 0.73 -9.35 -6.92
C ILE A 8 0.69 -7.84 -7.22
N GLY A 9 1.00 -7.44 -8.46
CA GLY A 9 0.93 -6.03 -8.87
C GLY A 9 -0.49 -5.47 -8.82
N GLU A 10 -1.48 -6.23 -9.28
CA GLU A 10 -2.89 -5.84 -9.21
C GLU A 10 -3.39 -5.74 -7.76
N GLU A 11 -3.01 -6.69 -6.89
CA GLU A 11 -3.33 -6.64 -5.47
C GLU A 11 -2.72 -5.42 -4.77
N ILE A 12 -1.48 -5.07 -5.09
CA ILE A 12 -0.82 -3.87 -4.57
C ILE A 12 -1.55 -2.61 -5.04
N HIS A 13 -1.90 -2.51 -6.31
CA HIS A 13 -2.64 -1.35 -6.82
C HIS A 13 -4.03 -1.22 -6.18
N ALA A 14 -4.74 -2.33 -6.01
CA ALA A 14 -6.05 -2.35 -5.35
C ALA A 14 -5.95 -1.94 -3.86
N LEU A 15 -4.92 -2.43 -3.16
CA LEU A 15 -4.63 -2.05 -1.78
C LEU A 15 -4.31 -0.55 -1.68
N LEU A 16 -3.43 -0.04 -2.53
CA LEU A 16 -3.08 1.38 -2.55
C LEU A 16 -4.30 2.26 -2.82
N GLY A 17 -5.13 1.90 -3.80
CA GLY A 17 -6.38 2.61 -4.08
C GLY A 17 -7.29 2.68 -2.86
N ARG A 18 -7.45 1.56 -2.14
CA ARG A 18 -8.26 1.50 -0.91
C ARG A 18 -7.68 2.40 0.18
N VAL A 19 -6.40 2.27 0.48
CA VAL A 19 -5.73 3.05 1.54
C VAL A 19 -5.79 4.54 1.23
N VAL A 20 -5.41 4.93 0.02
CA VAL A 20 -5.42 6.34 -0.42
C VAL A 20 -6.83 6.91 -0.34
N SER A 21 -7.84 6.19 -0.84
CA SER A 21 -9.23 6.66 -0.77
C SER A 21 -9.74 6.86 0.65
N GLY A 22 -9.22 6.09 1.62
CA GLY A 22 -9.60 6.20 3.03
C GLY A 22 -8.95 7.38 3.77
N ILE A 23 -7.85 7.92 3.26
CA ILE A 23 -7.09 9.01 3.91
C ILE A 23 -7.11 10.32 3.11
N LEU A 24 -7.59 10.28 1.86
CA LEU A 24 -7.72 11.46 1.01
C LEU A 24 -8.68 12.47 1.64
N GLN A 25 -8.25 13.74 1.69
CA GLN A 25 -9.09 14.85 2.15
C GLN A 25 -9.22 15.89 1.04
N PRO A 26 -10.43 16.42 0.76
CA PRO A 26 -10.62 17.46 -0.24
C PRO A 26 -9.72 18.68 0.02
N GLY A 27 -9.06 19.16 -1.03
CA GLY A 27 -8.20 20.35 -0.97
C GLY A 27 -6.87 20.16 -0.22
N LYS A 28 -6.53 18.94 0.23
CA LYS A 28 -5.24 18.64 0.85
C LYS A 28 -4.38 17.74 -0.03
N THR A 29 -3.10 18.06 -0.09
CA THR A 29 -2.10 17.18 -0.68
C THR A 29 -1.89 15.97 0.22
N LEU A 30 -1.89 14.79 -0.37
CA LEU A 30 -1.52 13.55 0.31
C LEU A 30 -0.07 13.22 -0.05
N THR A 31 0.78 13.05 0.97
CA THR A 31 2.19 12.73 0.79
C THR A 31 2.43 11.22 0.73
N LEU A 32 3.55 10.82 0.12
CA LEU A 32 4.02 9.43 0.13
C LEU A 32 4.25 8.89 1.56
N GLN A 33 4.71 9.75 2.47
CA GLN A 33 4.95 9.39 3.88
C GLN A 33 3.64 9.05 4.61
N GLU A 34 2.56 9.82 4.36
CA GLU A 34 1.23 9.53 4.91
C GLU A 34 0.66 8.22 4.37
N ILE A 35 0.86 7.93 3.08
CA ILE A 35 0.45 6.65 2.47
C ILE A 35 1.22 5.48 3.09
N ILE A 36 2.54 5.61 3.25
CA ILE A 36 3.39 4.60 3.91
C ILE A 36 2.94 4.39 5.37
N GLY A 37 2.67 5.47 6.09
CA GLY A 37 2.16 5.41 7.45
C GLY A 37 0.83 4.66 7.55
N ALA A 38 -0.11 4.93 6.65
CA ALA A 38 -1.40 4.26 6.60
C ALA A 38 -1.26 2.76 6.26
N LEU A 39 -0.42 2.40 5.29
CA LEU A 39 -0.11 1.00 4.96
C LEU A 39 0.50 0.25 6.14
N HIS A 40 1.41 0.91 6.87
CA HIS A 40 2.04 0.33 8.05
C HIS A 40 1.03 0.10 9.19
N GLN A 41 0.12 1.04 9.43
CA GLN A 41 -0.96 0.83 10.41
C GLN A 41 -1.86 -0.34 10.00
N GLN A 42 -2.20 -0.46 8.71
CA GLN A 42 -3.01 -1.57 8.22
C GLN A 42 -2.30 -2.92 8.34
N SER A 43 -0.98 -2.99 8.13
CA SER A 43 -0.21 -4.24 8.27
C SER A 43 -0.17 -4.74 9.72
N LEU A 44 -0.14 -3.81 10.69
CA LEU A 44 -0.18 -4.10 12.13
C LEU A 44 -1.57 -4.58 12.59
N GLN A 45 -2.64 -3.99 12.04
CA GLN A 45 -4.01 -4.27 12.47
C GLN A 45 -4.62 -5.51 11.81
N THR A 46 -4.13 -5.90 10.63
CA THR A 46 -4.69 -7.04 9.90
C THR A 46 -4.23 -8.39 10.48
N SER A 47 -5.19 -9.31 10.65
CA SER A 47 -4.93 -10.72 10.96
C SER A 47 -4.63 -11.56 9.70
N CYS A 48 -4.85 -11.00 8.51
CA CYS A 48 -4.65 -11.67 7.25
C CYS A 48 -3.18 -11.58 6.81
N LYS A 49 -2.51 -12.73 6.71
CA LYS A 49 -1.08 -12.80 6.34
C LYS A 49 -0.80 -12.22 4.96
N THR A 50 -1.66 -12.49 3.97
CA THR A 50 -1.48 -11.99 2.60
C THR A 50 -1.59 -10.48 2.57
N THR A 51 -2.63 -9.90 3.16
CA THR A 51 -2.78 -8.43 3.29
C THR A 51 -1.57 -7.78 3.95
N ARG A 52 -1.02 -8.40 5.00
CA ARG A 52 0.19 -7.90 5.66
C ARG A 52 1.39 -7.87 4.70
N GLN A 53 1.63 -8.95 3.97
CA GLN A 53 2.71 -9.05 3.00
C GLN A 53 2.54 -8.04 1.84
N THR A 54 1.31 -7.86 1.35
CA THR A 54 1.01 -6.87 0.31
C THR A 54 1.24 -5.44 0.82
N CYS A 55 0.90 -5.12 2.08
CA CYS A 55 1.24 -3.84 2.69
C CYS A 55 2.77 -3.63 2.79
N GLU A 56 3.51 -4.63 3.28
CA GLU A 56 4.97 -4.55 3.43
C GLU A 56 5.66 -4.34 2.07
N GLU A 57 5.21 -5.04 1.03
CA GLU A 57 5.74 -4.88 -0.32
C GLU A 57 5.40 -3.52 -0.93
N ALA A 58 4.18 -3.04 -0.72
CA ALA A 58 3.78 -1.69 -1.14
C ALA A 58 4.64 -0.61 -0.44
N ILE A 59 4.88 -0.74 0.87
CA ILE A 59 5.77 0.16 1.62
C ILE A 59 7.17 0.14 1.02
N ARG A 60 7.73 -1.04 0.75
CA ARG A 60 9.06 -1.18 0.15
C ARG A 60 9.15 -0.44 -1.20
N ILE A 61 8.16 -0.64 -2.08
CA ILE A 61 8.11 0.02 -3.39
C ILE A 61 8.01 1.55 -3.25
N LEU A 62 7.14 2.04 -2.37
CA LEU A 62 6.95 3.48 -2.18
C LEU A 62 8.16 4.14 -1.52
N ALA A 63 8.81 3.47 -0.57
CA ALA A 63 10.03 3.95 0.05
C ALA A 63 11.16 4.13 -0.97
N HIS A 64 11.30 3.23 -1.95
CA HIS A 64 12.29 3.38 -3.03
C HIS A 64 12.04 4.63 -3.90
N LYS A 65 10.83 5.19 -3.93
CA LYS A 65 10.51 6.42 -4.67
C LYS A 65 10.77 7.70 -3.88
N LEU A 66 11.09 7.59 -2.59
CA LEU A 66 11.48 8.72 -1.74
C LEU A 66 13.00 9.01 -1.81
N HIS A 67 13.75 8.22 -2.58
CA HIS A 67 15.20 8.36 -2.83
C HIS A 67 15.46 9.00 -4.19
#